data_AF-W4D6E9-F1
#
_entry.id   AF-W4D6E9-F1
#
_cell.length_a   1.000
_cell.length_b   1.000
_cell.length_c   1.000
_cell.angle_alpha   90.00
_cell.angle_beta   90.00
_cell.angle_gamma   90.00
#
_symmetry.space_group_name_H-M   'P 1'
#
loop_
_entity.id
_entity.type
_entity.pdbx_description
1 polymer ?
#
loop_
_entity_poly.entity_id
_entity_poly.type
_entity_poly.pdbx_seq_one_letter_code
_entity_poly.pdbx_strand_id
1 'polypeptide(L)'
;MIQMRFAKSAIEQEEGMNHLWLHIALPGGVQNTRLQLILPAGLHRSPNLNGAVEDSSGRIWIDDTQSVTDLYVEIFTREPVPCGENSLAVELSYTDRDGTGTSVKQVIPLKVVSEEESVEIHTDEEVVRRIKELRLPQDKSELNEYNEYTPAKLIRLDSNAMSEWEKKYRVEGAKIESI
;
A
#
# COMPACT_ATOMS: atom_id res chain seq x y z
N MET A 1 -9.28 12.30 16.37
CA MET A 1 -7.93 11.76 16.65
C MET A 1 -7.48 10.96 15.44
N ILE A 2 -6.20 11.07 15.06
CA ILE A 2 -5.62 10.29 13.97
C ILE A 2 -4.60 9.33 14.61
N GLN A 3 -4.57 8.07 14.17
CA GLN A 3 -3.51 7.12 14.47
C GLN A 3 -2.94 6.60 13.15
N MET A 4 -1.64 6.36 13.14
CA MET A 4 -0.88 6.01 11.95
C MET A 4 0.06 4.87 12.27
N ARG A 5 0.10 3.84 11.42
CA ARG A 5 1.07 2.75 11.54
C ARG A 5 1.51 2.28 10.16
N PHE A 6 2.81 2.12 9.98
CA PHE A 6 3.36 1.51 8.79
C PHE A 6 3.35 -0.02 8.91
N ALA A 7 3.17 -0.70 7.78
CA ALA A 7 3.29 -2.15 7.70
C ALA A 7 4.74 -2.58 7.86
N LYS A 8 5.71 -1.80 7.36
CA LYS A 8 7.14 -2.02 7.58
C LYS A 8 7.74 -0.86 8.36
N SER A 9 8.69 -1.16 9.23
CA SER A 9 9.43 -0.17 10.03
C SER A 9 10.29 0.79 9.19
N ALA A 10 10.68 0.37 7.99
CA ALA A 10 11.42 1.18 7.04
C ALA A 10 11.00 0.89 5.59
N ILE A 11 11.44 1.74 4.66
CA ILE A 11 11.28 1.58 3.22
C ILE A 11 12.67 1.59 2.55
N GLU A 12 12.87 0.79 1.52
CA GLU A 12 14.13 0.78 0.77
C GLU A 12 14.28 2.06 -0.06
N GLN A 13 15.52 2.53 -0.20
CA GLN A 13 15.85 3.75 -0.96
C GLN A 13 15.46 3.63 -2.44
N GLU A 14 15.59 2.43 -3.00
CA GLU A 14 15.40 2.10 -4.42
C GLU A 14 14.29 1.05 -4.52
N GLU A 15 13.25 1.36 -5.29
CA GLU A 15 12.10 0.48 -5.54
C GLU A 15 11.39 -0.06 -4.28
N GLY A 16 11.53 0.65 -3.16
CA GLY A 16 10.90 0.31 -1.90
C GLY A 16 9.40 0.56 -1.94
N MET A 17 8.64 -0.35 -1.34
CA MET A 17 7.19 -0.20 -1.12
C MET A 17 6.86 -0.43 0.34
N ASN A 18 5.95 0.36 0.91
CA ASN A 18 5.40 0.19 2.25
C ASN A 18 3.89 0.48 2.22
N HIS A 19 3.16 0.04 3.24
CA HIS A 19 1.76 0.39 3.42
C HIS A 19 1.57 1.19 4.70
N LEU A 20 0.67 2.16 4.66
CA LEU A 20 0.28 2.99 5.79
C LEU A 20 -1.19 2.72 6.11
N TRP A 21 -1.44 2.33 7.36
CA TRP A 21 -2.78 2.31 7.95
C TRP A 21 -3.03 3.59 8.72
N LEU A 22 -4.18 4.20 8.47
CA LEU A 22 -4.69 5.42 9.07
C LEU A 22 -6.01 5.10 9.78
N HIS A 23 -6.06 5.33 11.08
CA HIS A 23 -7.29 5.24 11.85
C HIS A 23 -7.74 6.63 12.26
N ILE A 24 -8.90 7.06 11.77
CA ILE A 24 -9.39 8.43 11.92
C ILE A 24 -10.69 8.38 12.72
N ALA A 25 -10.66 8.96 13.91
CA ALA A 25 -11.84 9.20 14.73
C ALA A 25 -12.25 10.66 14.63
N LEU A 26 -13.41 10.93 14.05
CA LEU A 26 -13.93 12.29 13.88
C LEU A 26 -14.68 12.76 15.13
N PRO A 27 -14.61 14.06 15.46
CA PRO A 27 -15.56 14.62 16.42
C PRO A 27 -16.97 14.58 15.81
N GLY A 28 -17.99 14.31 16.63
CA GLY A 28 -19.34 14.11 16.12
C GLY A 28 -19.98 15.38 15.56
N GLY A 29 -20.61 15.29 14.39
CA GLY A 29 -21.32 16.39 13.74
C GLY A 29 -20.39 17.37 13.01
N VAL A 30 -19.30 16.87 12.45
CA VAL A 30 -18.47 17.61 11.50
C VAL A 30 -19.01 17.46 10.07
N GLN A 31 -18.58 18.36 9.19
CA GLN A 31 -18.90 18.34 7.77
C GLN A 31 -17.67 18.60 6.91
N ASN A 32 -17.73 18.22 5.64
CA ASN A 32 -16.69 18.48 4.65
C ASN A 32 -15.32 17.91 5.09
N THR A 33 -15.34 16.72 5.66
CA THR A 33 -14.12 16.09 6.17
C THR A 33 -13.22 15.64 5.03
N ARG A 34 -11.97 16.12 5.02
CA ARG A 34 -10.96 15.82 4.01
C ARG A 34 -9.64 15.46 4.64
N LEU A 35 -9.00 14.44 4.09
CA LEU A 35 -7.66 13.99 4.47
C LEU A 35 -6.67 14.28 3.34
N GLN A 36 -5.48 14.76 3.69
CA GLN A 36 -4.37 14.90 2.76
C GLN A 36 -3.11 14.25 3.35
N LEU A 37 -2.41 13.47 2.52
CA LEU A 37 -1.08 12.95 2.84
C LEU A 37 -0.04 13.88 2.22
N ILE A 38 0.93 14.31 3.03
CA ILE A 38 2.07 15.12 2.63
C ILE A 38 3.30 14.22 2.75
N LEU A 39 3.82 13.83 1.59
CA LEU A 39 4.97 12.93 1.47
C LEU A 39 6.26 13.76 1.34
N PRO A 40 7.40 13.26 1.88
CA PRO A 40 8.71 13.83 1.60
C PRO A 40 9.07 13.63 0.12
N ALA A 41 10.05 14.40 -0.37
CA ALA A 41 10.49 14.32 -1.76
C ALA A 41 10.95 12.90 -2.13
N GLY A 42 10.58 12.45 -3.32
CA GLY A 42 10.90 11.13 -3.86
C GLY A 42 9.99 9.99 -3.38
N LEU A 43 9.17 10.21 -2.35
CA LEU A 43 8.09 9.29 -1.99
C LEU A 43 6.81 9.61 -2.74
N HIS A 44 6.17 8.55 -3.20
CA HIS A 44 4.92 8.57 -3.93
C HIS A 44 3.90 7.68 -3.22
N ARG A 45 2.62 7.84 -3.58
CA ARG A 45 1.56 6.96 -3.12
C ARG A 45 0.65 6.53 -4.25
N SER A 46 0.03 5.36 -4.06
CA SER A 46 -1.12 4.92 -4.84
C SER A 46 -2.40 5.55 -4.30
N PRO A 47 -3.51 5.52 -5.06
CA PRO A 47 -4.84 5.74 -4.50
C PRO A 47 -5.11 4.83 -3.30
N ASN A 48 -5.98 5.27 -2.39
CA ASN A 48 -6.35 4.51 -1.21
C ASN A 48 -6.97 3.16 -1.60
N LEU A 49 -6.65 2.15 -0.82
CA LEU A 49 -7.03 0.77 -1.09
C LEU A 49 -8.48 0.47 -0.70
N ASN A 50 -9.15 1.38 0.03
CA ASN A 50 -10.53 1.24 0.45
C ASN A 50 -11.54 1.69 -0.62
N GLY A 51 -11.06 2.33 -1.70
CA GLY A 51 -11.93 2.92 -2.71
C GLY A 51 -12.68 4.19 -2.26
N ALA A 52 -12.22 4.84 -1.18
CA ALA A 52 -12.72 6.14 -0.79
C ALA A 52 -12.50 7.17 -1.91
N VAL A 53 -13.39 8.15 -2.03
CA VAL A 53 -13.33 9.13 -3.11
C VAL A 53 -12.11 10.02 -2.93
N GLU A 54 -11.31 10.15 -3.99
CA GLU A 54 -10.16 11.06 -4.03
C GLU A 54 -10.36 12.12 -5.12
N ASP A 55 -9.89 13.33 -4.85
CA ASP A 55 -9.76 14.37 -5.88
C ASP A 55 -8.45 14.20 -6.68
N SER A 56 -8.30 15.02 -7.73
CA SER A 56 -7.10 15.02 -8.59
C SER A 56 -5.81 15.43 -7.88
N SER A 57 -5.91 16.08 -6.71
CA SER A 57 -4.76 16.41 -5.86
C SER A 57 -4.45 15.31 -4.83
N GLY A 58 -5.21 14.21 -4.84
CA GLY A 58 -5.05 13.13 -3.88
C GLY A 58 -5.56 13.49 -2.48
N ARG A 59 -6.55 14.38 -2.36
CA ARG A 59 -7.29 14.57 -1.11
C ARG A 59 -8.42 13.55 -1.03
N ILE A 60 -8.50 12.86 0.08
CA ILE A 60 -9.47 11.80 0.33
C ILE A 60 -10.67 12.41 1.06
N TRP A 61 -11.87 12.18 0.55
CA TRP A 61 -13.10 12.56 1.21
C TRP A 61 -13.50 11.48 2.21
N ILE A 62 -13.77 11.90 3.44
CA ILE A 62 -14.27 11.03 4.50
C ILE A 62 -15.75 11.31 4.66
N ASP A 63 -16.55 10.24 4.70
CA ASP A 63 -17.99 10.35 4.92
C ASP A 63 -18.28 10.88 6.33
N ASP A 64 -18.94 12.04 6.39
CA ASP A 64 -19.28 12.73 7.62
C ASP A 64 -20.26 11.94 8.53
N THR A 65 -20.90 10.89 7.99
CA THR A 65 -21.74 9.96 8.78
C THR A 65 -20.93 8.97 9.60
N GLN A 66 -19.67 8.74 9.25
CA GLN A 66 -18.80 7.81 9.95
C GLN A 66 -18.09 8.51 11.10
N SER A 67 -18.27 8.00 12.32
CA SER A 67 -17.52 8.47 13.48
C SER A 67 -16.07 7.99 13.48
N VAL A 68 -15.81 6.86 12.82
CA VAL A 68 -14.51 6.21 12.75
C VAL A 68 -14.33 5.63 11.34
N THR A 69 -13.19 5.93 10.72
CA THR A 69 -12.83 5.44 9.38
C THR A 69 -11.39 4.96 9.36
N ASP A 70 -11.18 3.75 8.83
CA ASP A 70 -9.86 3.22 8.52
C ASP A 70 -9.53 3.45 7.04
N LEU A 71 -8.35 4.00 6.76
CA LEU A 71 -7.82 4.18 5.41
C LEU A 71 -6.48 3.47 5.26
N TYR A 72 -6.25 2.90 4.08
CA TYR A 72 -5.03 2.18 3.76
C TYR A 72 -4.44 2.74 2.47
N VAL A 73 -3.16 3.07 2.52
CA VAL A 73 -2.45 3.70 1.40
C VAL A 73 -1.13 2.98 1.18
N GLU A 74 -0.82 2.69 -0.07
CA GLU A 74 0.49 2.19 -0.47
C GLU A 74 1.42 3.37 -0.78
N ILE A 75 2.63 3.34 -0.23
CA ILE A 75 3.67 4.35 -0.37
C ILE A 75 4.88 3.66 -1.00
N PHE A 76 5.51 4.29 -1.97
CA PHE A 76 6.64 3.70 -2.67
C PHE A 76 7.66 4.74 -3.12
N THR A 77 8.91 4.31 -3.32
CA THR A 77 9.96 5.08 -3.99
C THR A 77 9.96 4.72 -5.48
N ARG A 78 10.11 5.72 -6.35
CA ARG A 78 10.32 5.50 -7.80
C ARG A 78 11.75 5.78 -8.22
N GLU A 79 12.37 6.72 -7.52
CA GLU A 79 13.73 7.16 -7.72
C GLU A 79 14.46 7.00 -6.37
N PRO A 80 15.80 6.87 -6.38
CA PRO A 80 16.57 6.77 -5.16
C PRO A 80 16.28 7.93 -4.19
N VAL A 81 15.80 7.60 -3.00
CA VAL A 81 15.57 8.58 -1.92
C VAL A 81 16.73 8.53 -0.93
N PRO A 82 17.24 9.68 -0.44
CA PRO A 82 18.30 9.68 0.55
C PRO A 82 17.94 8.86 1.79
N CYS A 83 18.85 7.94 2.16
CA CYS A 83 18.73 7.17 3.40
C CYS A 83 18.66 8.10 4.62
N GLY A 84 17.95 7.63 5.66
CA GLY A 84 17.80 8.32 6.92
C GLY A 84 16.35 8.46 7.36
N GLU A 85 16.14 9.26 8.40
CA GLU A 85 14.81 9.54 8.93
C GLU A 85 14.11 10.61 8.09
N ASN A 86 12.97 10.23 7.54
CA ASN A 86 12.05 11.10 6.85
C ASN A 86 10.75 11.22 7.66
N SER A 87 9.89 12.15 7.28
CA SER A 87 8.62 12.38 7.97
C SER A 87 7.49 12.46 6.96
N LEU A 88 6.43 11.68 7.21
CA LEU A 88 5.17 11.78 6.50
C LEU A 88 4.20 12.55 7.39
N ALA A 89 3.47 13.50 6.81
CA ALA A 89 2.41 14.19 7.53
C ALA A 89 1.04 13.87 6.95
N VAL A 90 0.05 13.80 7.84
CA VAL A 90 -1.35 13.65 7.51
C VAL A 90 -2.08 14.86 8.04
N GLU A 91 -2.77 15.55 7.15
CA GLU A 91 -3.59 16.70 7.48
C GLU A 91 -5.07 16.34 7.32
N LEU A 92 -5.83 16.50 8.39
CA LEU A 92 -7.27 16.30 8.42
C LEU A 92 -7.93 17.67 8.57
N SER A 93 -8.75 18.05 7.61
CA SER A 93 -9.53 19.28 7.64
C SER A 93 -11.02 18.96 7.68
N TYR A 94 -11.79 19.71 8.46
CA TYR A 94 -13.24 19.58 8.56
C TYR A 94 -13.86 20.89 9.03
N THR A 95 -15.17 21.01 8.87
CA THR A 95 -15.97 22.11 9.42
C THR A 95 -16.73 21.58 10.63
N ASP A 96 -16.66 22.26 11.76
CA ASP A 96 -17.44 21.87 12.95
C ASP A 96 -18.90 22.36 12.88
N ARG A 97 -19.67 22.07 13.93
CA ARG A 97 -21.09 22.45 14.03
C ARG A 97 -21.33 23.94 14.05
N ASP A 98 -20.34 24.71 14.48
CA ASP A 98 -20.39 26.17 14.57
C ASP A 98 -19.98 26.83 13.24
N GLY A 99 -19.65 26.01 12.22
CA GLY A 99 -19.22 26.47 10.91
C GLY A 99 -17.74 26.84 10.85
N THR A 100 -16.95 26.52 11.88
CA THR A 100 -15.52 26.85 11.94
C THR A 100 -14.72 25.76 11.25
N GLY A 101 -13.86 26.17 10.30
CA GLY A 101 -12.90 25.28 9.65
C GLY A 101 -11.76 24.93 10.60
N THR A 102 -11.61 23.65 10.92
CA THR A 102 -10.52 23.12 11.73
C THR A 102 -9.61 22.27 10.86
N SER A 103 -8.29 22.40 11.07
CA SER A 103 -7.28 21.52 10.46
C SER A 103 -6.36 20.94 11.54
N VAL A 104 -6.13 19.64 11.48
CA VAL A 104 -5.28 18.88 12.41
C VAL A 104 -4.22 18.18 11.60
N LYS A 105 -2.95 18.47 11.92
CA LYS A 105 -1.79 17.85 11.29
C LYS A 105 -1.13 16.88 12.26
N GLN A 106 -0.88 15.65 11.81
CA GLN A 106 -0.11 14.66 12.54
C GLN A 106 1.06 14.17 11.69
N VAL A 107 2.19 13.89 12.33
CA VAL A 107 3.42 13.48 11.65
C VAL A 107 3.84 12.10 12.16
N ILE A 108 4.27 11.24 11.25
CA ILE A 108 4.86 9.92 11.56
C ILE A 108 6.26 9.83 10.93
N PRO A 109 7.28 9.42 11.70
CA PRO A 109 8.61 9.18 11.15
C PRO A 109 8.62 7.93 10.28
N LEU A 110 9.37 7.98 9.17
CA LEU A 110 9.60 6.87 8.25
C LEU A 110 11.10 6.78 7.98
N LYS A 111 11.70 5.63 8.28
CA LYS A 111 13.11 5.38 7.98
C LYS A 111 13.26 4.91 6.53
N VAL A 112 14.16 5.52 5.78
CA VAL A 112 14.61 5.08 4.46
C VAL A 112 15.96 4.39 4.63
N VAL A 113 16.11 3.18 4.10
CA VAL A 113 17.31 2.34 4.28
C VAL A 113 17.86 1.88 2.93
N SER A 114 19.16 1.61 2.86
CA SER A 114 19.76 0.95 1.70
C SER A 114 19.42 -0.54 1.68
N GLU A 115 19.73 -1.22 0.58
CA GLU A 115 19.59 -2.68 0.48
C GLU A 115 20.46 -3.41 1.53
N GLU A 116 21.65 -2.89 1.83
CA GLU A 116 22.55 -3.49 2.82
C GLU A 116 21.99 -3.36 4.26
N GLU A 117 21.22 -2.31 4.53
CA GLU A 117 20.58 -2.05 5.82
C GLU A 117 19.14 -2.61 5.92
N SER A 118 18.60 -3.19 4.84
CA SER A 118 17.22 -3.69 4.77
C SER A 118 17.00 -5.00 5.54
N VAL A 119 18.07 -5.61 6.03
CA VAL A 119 18.07 -6.91 6.73
C VAL A 119 17.24 -6.88 8.03
N GLU A 120 17.09 -5.71 8.67
CA GLU A 120 16.35 -5.55 9.93
C GLU A 120 14.96 -4.90 9.76
N ILE A 121 14.34 -4.97 8.58
CA ILE A 121 12.99 -4.44 8.40
C ILE A 121 11.97 -5.31 9.13
N HIS A 122 11.51 -4.82 10.27
CA HIS A 122 10.39 -5.40 10.99
C HIS A 122 9.06 -5.07 10.34
N THR A 123 8.13 -6.03 10.41
CA THR A 123 6.77 -5.91 9.88
C THR A 123 5.76 -5.82 11.02
N ASP A 124 4.80 -4.90 10.88
CA ASP A 124 3.62 -4.81 11.74
C ASP A 124 2.56 -5.79 11.22
N GLU A 125 2.56 -7.00 11.77
CA GLU A 125 1.68 -8.10 11.37
C GLU A 125 0.19 -7.75 11.43
N GLU A 126 -0.20 -6.85 12.33
CA GLU A 126 -1.58 -6.41 12.46
C GLU A 126 -2.01 -5.55 11.26
N VAL A 127 -1.14 -4.62 10.84
CA VAL A 127 -1.37 -3.79 9.65
C VAL A 127 -1.40 -4.66 8.40
N VAL A 128 -0.47 -5.61 8.29
CA VAL A 128 -0.42 -6.56 7.17
C VAL A 128 -1.67 -7.42 7.12
N ARG A 129 -2.16 -7.92 8.26
CA ARG A 129 -3.40 -8.70 8.31
C ARG A 129 -4.58 -7.88 7.80
N ARG A 130 -4.76 -6.65 8.29
CA ARG A 130 -5.84 -5.75 7.84
C ARG A 130 -5.79 -5.48 6.33
N ILE A 131 -4.60 -5.25 5.78
CA ILE A 131 -4.44 -5.03 4.33
C ILE A 131 -4.80 -6.28 3.52
N LYS A 132 -4.41 -7.47 4.01
CA LYS A 132 -4.79 -8.74 3.38
C LYS A 132 -6.31 -8.95 3.39
N GLU A 133 -6.98 -8.62 4.50
CA GLU A 133 -8.44 -8.71 4.63
C GLU A 133 -9.18 -7.77 3.65
N LEU A 134 -8.62 -6.60 3.32
CA LEU A 134 -9.19 -5.69 2.31
C LEU A 134 -9.08 -6.23 0.88
N ARG A 135 -8.01 -6.97 0.58
CA ARG A 135 -7.75 -7.51 -0.76
C ARG A 135 -8.48 -8.83 -1.03
N LEU A 136 -8.93 -9.52 0.02
CA LEU A 136 -9.82 -10.66 -0.14
C LEU A 136 -11.17 -10.12 -0.66
N PRO A 137 -11.69 -10.63 -1.78
CA PRO A 137 -13.04 -10.29 -2.18
C PRO A 137 -13.97 -10.60 -1.01
N GLN A 138 -14.94 -9.73 -0.74
CA GLN A 138 -15.99 -9.95 0.25
C GLN A 138 -16.94 -11.08 -0.17
N ASP A 139 -16.41 -12.26 -0.48
CA ASP A 139 -17.16 -13.49 -0.66
C ASP A 139 -17.30 -14.15 0.71
N LYS A 140 -18.27 -13.67 1.48
CA LYS A 140 -18.82 -14.46 2.59
C LYS A 140 -19.73 -15.53 1.99
N SER A 141 -19.15 -16.66 1.60
CA SER A 141 -19.84 -17.94 1.70
C SER A 141 -19.06 -18.85 2.65
N GLU A 142 -19.62 -18.96 3.85
CA GLU A 142 -19.59 -20.05 4.81
C GLU A 142 -18.52 -21.15 4.69
N LEU A 143 -17.83 -21.37 5.83
CA LEU A 143 -17.26 -22.63 6.32
C LEU A 143 -16.49 -23.51 5.32
N ASN A 144 -15.16 -23.53 5.46
CA ASN A 144 -14.51 -24.81 5.78
C ASN A 144 -13.13 -24.63 6.40
N GLU A 145 -12.89 -25.49 7.39
CA GLU A 145 -11.64 -25.81 8.03
C GLU A 145 -10.50 -26.08 7.03
N TYR A 146 -9.27 -25.85 7.49
CA TYR A 146 -8.01 -26.46 7.05
C TYR A 146 -8.12 -27.39 5.83
N ASN A 147 -7.62 -26.95 4.67
CA ASN A 147 -6.71 -27.75 3.85
C ASN A 147 -6.16 -27.00 2.63
N GLU A 148 -4.86 -27.20 2.45
CA GLU A 148 -4.16 -27.40 1.18
C GLU A 148 -4.02 -26.23 0.19
N TYR A 149 -2.77 -25.78 0.10
CA TYR A 149 -2.12 -25.23 -1.08
C TYR A 149 -2.73 -25.77 -2.38
N THR A 150 -3.43 -24.90 -3.12
CA THR A 150 -3.63 -25.09 -4.56
C THR A 150 -2.74 -24.08 -5.30
N PRO A 151 -1.85 -24.56 -6.19
CA PRO A 151 -0.96 -23.68 -6.93
C PRO A 151 -1.74 -22.79 -7.90
N ALA A 152 -1.25 -21.56 -8.04
CA ALA A 152 -1.83 -20.50 -8.85
C ALA A 152 -2.28 -20.98 -10.24
N LYS A 153 -3.46 -20.48 -10.66
CA LYS A 153 -3.93 -20.52 -12.05
C LYS A 153 -2.78 -20.13 -12.98
N LEU A 154 -2.32 -21.10 -13.77
CA LEU A 154 -1.42 -20.90 -14.90
C LEU A 154 -1.98 -19.81 -15.82
N ILE A 155 -1.35 -18.64 -15.82
CA ILE A 155 -1.53 -17.64 -16.87
C ILE A 155 -0.90 -18.27 -18.12
N ARG A 156 -1.74 -18.69 -19.07
CA ARG A 156 -1.27 -19.00 -20.42
C ARG A 156 -0.90 -17.68 -21.09
N LEU A 157 0.40 -17.37 -21.08
CA LEU A 157 0.97 -16.36 -21.95
C LEU A 157 0.93 -16.91 -23.37
N ASP A 158 0.22 -16.22 -24.26
CA ASP A 158 0.19 -16.52 -25.68
C ASP A 158 1.60 -16.37 -26.26
N SER A 159 2.20 -17.51 -26.63
CA SER A 159 3.54 -17.59 -27.22
C SER A 159 3.51 -17.12 -28.66
N ASN A 160 3.70 -15.82 -28.93
CA ASN A 160 4.03 -15.41 -30.29
C ASN A 160 4.95 -14.18 -30.45
N ALA A 161 5.81 -13.91 -29.47
CA ALA A 161 6.93 -13.00 -29.65
C ALA A 161 8.20 -13.61 -29.06
N MET A 162 8.73 -14.66 -29.71
CA MET A 162 10.08 -15.14 -29.39
C MET A 162 11.10 -14.10 -29.82
N SER A 163 11.91 -13.67 -28.85
CA SER A 163 13.00 -12.72 -29.05
C SER A 163 14.11 -13.37 -29.89
N GLU A 164 14.75 -12.60 -30.77
CA GLU A 164 15.83 -13.06 -31.66
C GLU A 164 17.00 -13.72 -30.91
N TRP A 165 17.16 -13.43 -29.62
CA TRP A 165 18.18 -14.01 -28.76
C TRP A 165 17.92 -15.48 -28.37
N GLU A 166 16.65 -15.89 -28.24
CA GLU A 166 16.30 -17.29 -27.95
C GLU A 166 16.57 -18.21 -29.15
N LYS A 167 16.48 -17.70 -30.37
CA LYS A 167 16.83 -18.46 -31.58
C LYS A 167 18.33 -18.79 -31.64
N LYS A 168 19.19 -17.92 -31.13
CA LYS A 168 20.64 -18.03 -31.31
C LYS A 168 21.30 -19.08 -30.40
N TYR A 169 20.70 -19.39 -29.27
CA TYR A 169 21.33 -20.23 -28.22
C TYR A 169 20.57 -21.52 -27.92
N ARG A 170 19.63 -21.93 -28.78
CA ARG A 170 18.95 -23.22 -28.61
C ARG A 170 19.90 -24.37 -28.96
N VAL A 171 20.38 -25.04 -27.93
CA VAL A 171 21.12 -26.31 -28.05
C VAL A 171 20.09 -27.44 -28.16
N GLU A 172 19.91 -27.99 -29.36
CA GLU A 172 19.07 -29.18 -29.54
C GLU A 172 19.83 -30.42 -29.04
N GLY A 173 19.39 -30.99 -27.93
CA GLY A 173 19.89 -32.27 -27.42
C GLY A 173 19.52 -33.40 -28.38
N ALA A 174 20.53 -34.05 -28.95
CA ALA A 174 20.39 -35.20 -29.83
C ALA A 174 19.67 -36.35 -29.13
N LYS A 175 18.62 -36.88 -29.77
CA LYS A 175 17.93 -38.11 -29.36
C LYS A 175 18.88 -39.31 -29.47
N ILE A 176 18.98 -40.08 -28.40
CA ILE A 176 19.60 -41.41 -28.41
C ILE A 176 18.53 -42.39 -28.91
N GLU A 177 18.80 -43.07 -30.03
CA GLU A 177 18.02 -44.21 -30.50
C GLU A 177 18.36 -45.44 -29.66
N SER A 178 17.33 -46.11 -29.13
CA SER A 178 17.46 -47.41 -28.46
C SER A 178 17.15 -48.51 -29.47
N ILE A 179 18.06 -49.48 -29.55
CA ILE A 179 18.02 -50.71 -30.38
C ILE A 179 16.99 -51.70 -29.82
#